data_AF-A0A951E3U1-F1
#
_entry.id   AF-A0A951E3U1-F1
#
_cell.length_a   1.000
_cell.length_b   1.000
_cell.length_c   1.000
_cell.angle_alpha   90.00
_cell.angle_beta   90.00
_cell.angle_gamma   90.00
#
_symmetry.space_group_name_H-M   'P 1'
#
loop_
_entity.id
_entity.type
_entity.pdbx_description
1 polymer ?
#
loop_
_entity_poly.entity_id
_entity_poly.type
_entity_poly.pdbx_seq_one_letter_code
_entity_poly.pdbx_strand_id
1 'polypeptide(L)'
;MATASNGHVAVRDALVALRPPGIMFSSLTEQLGNVRRWNAERRWEFGAADFQSVDLTPRAARDPLVVDVVAVYLPDTAECNGVLRTCQELWAVAAEQQPNTWSWDWYRDSWQDIPKPVRLIDGLVHRPGIRRVTLDLRAGYVPRRHVRPIALRGPDSAHAEVLAAAAHFPRWVRAMDGNTVPYTWLAGYEVMMGGQRTPLRLPALSWSHLRQTMSLTAAWINHSFSGWSAPVCIGRL
;
A
#
# COMPACT_ATOMS: atom_id res chain seq x y z
N MET A 1 -42.20 8.17 26.24
CA MET A 1 -40.83 8.23 26.78
C MET A 1 -40.11 6.97 26.34
N ALA A 2 -39.26 7.07 25.32
CA ALA A 2 -38.45 5.96 24.82
C ALA A 2 -37.01 6.18 25.30
N THR A 3 -36.52 5.32 26.18
CA THR A 3 -35.14 5.28 26.62
C THR A 3 -34.30 4.57 25.56
N ALA A 4 -33.42 5.33 24.92
CA ALA A 4 -32.40 4.81 24.01
C ALA A 4 -31.38 3.99 24.81
N SER A 5 -31.25 2.71 24.46
CA SER A 5 -30.18 1.84 24.95
C SER A 5 -28.90 2.20 24.20
N ASN A 6 -27.97 2.86 24.87
CA ASN A 6 -26.61 3.04 24.39
C ASN A 6 -25.92 1.67 24.43
N GLY A 7 -25.83 1.04 23.26
CA GLY A 7 -25.11 -0.22 23.05
C GLY A 7 -23.62 -0.05 23.37
N HIS A 8 -23.26 -0.30 24.62
CA HIS A 8 -21.88 -0.53 25.03
C HIS A 8 -21.39 -1.80 24.33
N VAL A 9 -20.63 -1.62 23.26
CA VAL A 9 -19.80 -2.70 22.70
C VAL A 9 -18.83 -3.11 23.81
N ALA A 10 -18.93 -4.35 24.26
CA ALA A 10 -18.13 -4.85 25.37
C ALA A 10 -16.64 -4.77 25.00
N VAL A 11 -15.79 -4.35 25.95
CA VAL A 11 -14.32 -4.30 25.81
C VAL A 11 -13.73 -5.62 25.28
N ARG A 12 -14.43 -6.72 25.49
CA ARG A 12 -14.10 -8.06 24.99
C ARG A 12 -14.17 -8.16 23.46
N ASP A 13 -15.11 -7.50 22.81
CA ASP A 13 -15.24 -7.49 21.34
C ASP A 13 -14.16 -6.60 20.69
N ALA A 14 -13.79 -5.51 21.36
CA ALA A 14 -12.65 -4.68 20.96
C ALA A 14 -11.30 -5.44 21.08
N LEU A 15 -11.18 -6.36 22.04
CA LEU A 15 -10.02 -7.24 22.22
C LEU A 15 -9.98 -8.42 21.24
N VAL A 16 -11.13 -8.90 20.77
CA VAL A 16 -11.17 -9.90 19.67
C VAL A 16 -10.75 -9.26 18.34
N ALA A 17 -11.04 -7.97 18.12
CA ALA A 17 -10.56 -7.20 16.98
C ALA A 17 -9.03 -6.93 17.00
N LEU A 18 -8.37 -7.13 18.14
CA LEU A 18 -6.91 -6.98 18.32
C LEU A 18 -6.10 -8.24 17.99
N ARG A 19 -6.76 -9.36 17.61
CA ARG A 19 -6.04 -10.53 17.10
C ARG A 19 -5.81 -10.38 15.59
N PRO A 20 -4.59 -10.62 15.08
CA PRO A 20 -4.37 -10.69 13.64
C PRO A 20 -5.36 -11.69 13.04
N PRO A 21 -6.05 -11.35 11.94
CA PRO A 21 -6.98 -12.27 11.31
C PRO A 21 -6.22 -13.53 10.88
N GLY A 22 -6.82 -14.71 11.10
CA GLY A 22 -6.19 -16.01 10.81
C GLY A 22 -5.76 -16.19 9.34
N ILE A 23 -6.29 -15.36 8.43
CA ILE A 23 -5.86 -15.24 7.03
C ILE A 23 -5.78 -13.75 6.68
N MET A 24 -4.55 -13.23 6.52
CA MET A 24 -4.27 -11.83 6.14
C MET A 24 -4.16 -11.62 4.63
N PHE A 25 -3.74 -12.65 3.90
CA PHE A 25 -3.35 -12.57 2.48
C PHE A 25 -4.24 -13.45 1.61
N SER A 26 -4.50 -12.98 0.39
CA SER A 26 -5.27 -13.68 -0.62
C SER A 26 -4.35 -14.40 -1.61
N SER A 27 -4.85 -15.49 -2.18
CA SER A 27 -4.14 -16.27 -3.21
C SER A 27 -3.90 -15.45 -4.49
N LEU A 28 -2.88 -15.82 -5.28
CA LEU A 28 -2.60 -15.16 -6.57
C LEU A 28 -3.78 -15.19 -7.54
N THR A 29 -4.58 -16.27 -7.52
CA THR A 29 -5.80 -16.39 -8.33
C THR A 29 -6.85 -15.36 -7.92
N GLU A 30 -7.08 -15.18 -6.62
CA GLU A 30 -8.01 -14.16 -6.11
C GLU A 30 -7.50 -12.75 -6.43
N GLN A 31 -6.20 -12.51 -6.30
CA GLN A 31 -5.58 -11.24 -6.67
C GLN A 31 -5.78 -10.92 -8.16
N LEU A 32 -5.52 -11.88 -9.06
CA LEU A 32 -5.74 -11.68 -10.49
C LEU A 32 -7.22 -11.43 -10.81
N GLY A 33 -8.14 -12.11 -10.12
CA GLY A 33 -9.58 -11.86 -10.20
C GLY A 33 -9.95 -10.43 -9.78
N ASN A 34 -9.36 -9.93 -8.70
CA ASN A 34 -9.51 -8.54 -8.27
C ASN A 34 -9.01 -7.56 -9.34
N VAL A 35 -7.81 -7.78 -9.91
CA VAL A 35 -7.28 -6.90 -10.97
C VAL A 35 -8.17 -6.89 -12.20
N ARG A 36 -8.74 -8.03 -12.62
CA ARG A 36 -9.71 -8.07 -13.74
C ARG A 36 -10.93 -7.20 -13.46
N ARG A 37 -11.47 -7.30 -12.25
CA ARG A 37 -12.61 -6.50 -11.81
C ARG A 37 -12.27 -5.00 -11.81
N TRP A 38 -11.15 -4.61 -11.20
CA TRP A 38 -10.72 -3.22 -11.16
C TRP A 38 -10.42 -2.66 -12.55
N ASN A 39 -9.80 -3.45 -13.43
CA ASN A 39 -9.55 -3.07 -14.83
C ASN A 39 -10.84 -2.69 -15.56
N ALA A 40 -11.92 -3.45 -15.35
CA ALA A 40 -13.23 -3.17 -15.93
C ALA A 40 -13.91 -1.95 -15.28
N GLU A 41 -13.93 -1.89 -13.95
CA GLU A 41 -14.56 -0.79 -13.18
C GLU A 41 -13.90 0.57 -13.46
N ARG A 42 -12.56 0.59 -13.54
CA ARG A 42 -11.75 1.81 -13.64
C ARG A 42 -11.24 2.10 -15.05
N ARG A 43 -11.58 1.25 -16.03
CA ARG A 43 -11.17 1.37 -17.43
C ARG A 43 -9.65 1.55 -17.56
N TRP A 44 -8.90 0.63 -16.95
CA TRP A 44 -7.43 0.64 -17.08
C TRP A 44 -6.93 0.12 -18.44
N GLU A 45 -7.83 -0.45 -19.25
CA GLU A 45 -7.60 -0.87 -20.63
C GLU A 45 -6.58 -2.02 -20.83
N PHE A 46 -6.25 -2.76 -19.76
CA PHE A 46 -5.47 -3.99 -19.92
C PHE A 46 -6.25 -5.04 -20.71
N GLY A 47 -5.56 -5.65 -21.68
CA GLY A 47 -6.09 -6.69 -22.55
C GLY A 47 -5.90 -8.09 -21.98
N ALA A 48 -6.49 -9.09 -22.64
CA ALA A 48 -6.41 -10.49 -22.18
C ALA A 48 -4.97 -11.01 -22.07
N ALA A 49 -4.07 -10.56 -22.96
CA ALA A 49 -2.66 -10.94 -22.98
C ALA A 49 -1.92 -10.51 -21.70
N ASP A 50 -2.22 -9.32 -21.16
CA ASP A 50 -1.60 -8.83 -19.93
C ASP A 50 -1.87 -9.78 -18.77
N PHE A 51 -3.12 -10.26 -18.63
CA PHE A 51 -3.49 -11.19 -17.57
C PHE A 51 -2.94 -12.60 -17.77
N GLN A 52 -2.83 -13.07 -19.02
CA GLN A 52 -2.30 -14.41 -19.33
C GLN A 52 -0.79 -14.51 -19.06
N SER A 53 -0.07 -13.38 -19.12
CA SER A 53 1.37 -13.32 -18.87
C SER A 53 1.76 -13.45 -17.39
N VAL A 54 0.79 -13.35 -16.46
CA VAL A 54 1.07 -13.35 -15.02
C VAL A 54 1.30 -14.77 -14.51
N ASP A 55 2.52 -15.05 -14.04
CA ASP A 55 2.87 -16.31 -13.38
C ASP A 55 2.14 -16.44 -12.01
N LEU A 56 1.29 -17.46 -11.89
CA LEU A 56 0.51 -17.75 -10.68
C LEU A 56 1.14 -18.82 -9.77
N THR A 57 2.35 -19.30 -10.06
CA THR A 57 3.05 -20.28 -9.21
C THR A 57 3.62 -19.61 -7.96
N PRO A 58 3.02 -19.77 -6.76
CA PRO A 58 3.44 -19.04 -5.58
C PRO A 58 4.90 -19.37 -5.22
N ARG A 59 5.65 -18.35 -4.81
CA ARG A 59 6.98 -18.55 -4.26
C ARG A 59 6.85 -19.16 -2.86
N ALA A 60 7.60 -20.23 -2.61
CA ALA A 60 7.74 -20.77 -1.27
C ALA A 60 8.49 -19.77 -0.39
N ALA A 61 7.78 -19.13 0.54
CA ALA A 61 8.35 -18.24 1.54
C ALA A 61 8.20 -18.85 2.94
N ARG A 62 9.25 -18.73 3.76
CA ARG A 62 9.23 -19.18 5.17
C ARG A 62 8.73 -18.09 6.12
N ASP A 63 8.88 -16.82 5.74
CA ASP A 63 8.43 -15.69 6.54
C ASP A 63 6.97 -15.34 6.18
N PRO A 64 6.05 -15.22 7.16
CA PRO A 64 4.65 -14.94 6.91
C PRO A 64 4.37 -13.55 6.33
N LEU A 65 5.32 -12.60 6.40
CA LEU A 65 5.21 -11.27 5.79
C LEU A 65 5.96 -11.15 4.45
N VAL A 66 6.51 -12.26 3.95
CA VAL A 66 6.99 -12.37 2.57
C VAL A 66 5.87 -12.95 1.71
N VAL A 67 5.33 -12.13 0.80
CA VAL A 67 4.08 -12.42 0.08
C VAL A 67 4.20 -12.14 -1.41
N ASP A 68 3.52 -12.92 -2.23
CA ASP A 68 3.36 -12.60 -3.65
C ASP A 68 2.17 -11.67 -3.88
N VAL A 69 2.40 -10.64 -4.68
CA VAL A 69 1.45 -9.59 -5.02
C VAL A 69 1.32 -9.49 -6.54
N VAL A 70 0.10 -9.44 -7.05
CA VAL A 70 -0.17 -9.02 -8.44
C VAL A 70 -0.16 -7.49 -8.47
N ALA A 71 0.95 -6.90 -8.89
CA ALA A 71 1.11 -5.45 -8.97
C ALA A 71 0.72 -4.94 -10.37
N VAL A 72 0.10 -3.77 -10.39
CA VAL A 72 -0.38 -3.09 -11.60
C VAL A 72 0.39 -1.79 -11.80
N TYR A 73 0.83 -1.54 -13.02
CA TYR A 73 1.53 -0.33 -13.42
C TYR A 73 0.83 0.24 -14.65
N LEU A 74 0.22 1.40 -14.50
CA LEU A 74 -0.59 2.03 -15.55
C LEU A 74 0.30 2.85 -16.48
N PRO A 75 -0.02 2.90 -17.79
CA PRO A 75 0.69 3.76 -18.72
C PRO A 75 0.34 5.24 -18.48
N ASP A 76 1.18 6.11 -19.04
CA ASP A 76 0.94 7.54 -19.11
C ASP A 76 -0.40 7.84 -19.80
N THR A 77 -1.04 8.94 -19.42
CA THR A 77 -2.17 9.55 -20.13
C THR A 77 -1.80 10.96 -20.60
N ALA A 78 -2.72 11.64 -21.28
CA ALA A 78 -2.50 13.03 -21.67
C ALA A 78 -2.41 13.97 -20.46
N GLU A 79 -3.05 13.61 -19.34
CA GLU A 79 -3.21 14.43 -18.14
C GLU A 79 -2.16 14.13 -17.06
N CYS A 80 -1.66 12.89 -16.99
CA CYS A 80 -0.71 12.50 -15.95
C CYS A 80 0.23 11.37 -16.38
N ASN A 81 1.45 11.35 -15.82
CA ASN A 81 2.38 10.24 -16.05
C ASN A 81 1.92 8.98 -15.29
N GLY A 82 2.40 7.83 -15.76
CA GLY A 82 2.01 6.51 -15.28
C GLY A 82 2.37 6.25 -13.83
N VAL A 83 3.41 6.91 -13.28
CA VAL A 83 3.77 6.80 -11.86
C VAL A 83 2.69 7.43 -10.98
N LEU A 84 2.31 8.67 -11.28
CA LEU A 84 1.26 9.42 -10.58
C LEU A 84 -0.06 8.68 -10.68
N ARG A 85 -0.43 8.26 -11.90
CA ARG A 85 -1.65 7.49 -12.17
C ARG A 85 -1.69 6.19 -11.37
N THR A 86 -0.63 5.40 -11.42
CA THR A 86 -0.52 4.13 -10.70
C THR A 86 -0.68 4.34 -9.18
N CYS A 87 0.00 5.35 -8.62
CA CYS A 87 -0.10 5.63 -7.18
C CYS A 87 -1.51 6.06 -6.78
N GLN A 88 -2.15 6.95 -7.55
CA GLN A 88 -3.51 7.43 -7.28
C GLN A 88 -4.54 6.30 -7.38
N GLU A 89 -4.50 5.53 -8.47
CA GLU A 89 -5.45 4.45 -8.75
C GLU A 89 -5.35 3.35 -7.70
N LEU A 90 -4.14 2.89 -7.37
CA LEU A 90 -3.97 1.84 -6.35
C LEU A 90 -4.32 2.35 -4.94
N TRP A 91 -4.06 3.62 -4.64
CA TRP A 91 -4.55 4.22 -3.40
C TRP A 91 -6.08 4.22 -3.35
N ALA A 92 -6.76 4.64 -4.41
CA ALA A 92 -8.22 4.67 -4.48
C ALA A 92 -8.81 3.25 -4.29
N VAL A 93 -8.25 2.24 -4.96
CA VAL A 93 -8.65 0.84 -4.78
C VAL A 93 -8.50 0.42 -3.33
N ALA A 94 -7.32 0.64 -2.73
CA ALA A 94 -7.05 0.27 -1.35
C ALA A 94 -7.98 1.03 -0.38
N ALA A 95 -8.28 2.30 -0.68
CA ALA A 95 -9.15 3.13 0.12
C ALA A 95 -10.58 2.59 0.17
N GLU A 96 -11.13 2.17 -0.96
CA GLU A 96 -12.46 1.56 -1.06
C GLU A 96 -12.59 0.24 -0.28
N GLN A 97 -11.48 -0.45 0.03
CA GLN A 97 -11.51 -1.68 0.83
C GLN A 97 -11.55 -1.41 2.35
N GLN A 98 -11.56 -0.15 2.78
CA GLN A 98 -11.44 0.24 4.18
C GLN A 98 -12.66 1.04 4.65
N PRO A 99 -13.04 0.94 5.94
CA PRO A 99 -14.17 1.68 6.47
C PRO A 99 -13.94 3.19 6.50
N ASN A 100 -12.73 3.62 6.87
CA ASN A 100 -12.31 5.02 6.83
C ASN A 100 -10.91 5.12 6.23
N THR A 101 -10.63 6.24 5.57
CA THR A 101 -9.33 6.52 4.97
C THR A 101 -8.90 7.96 5.22
N TRP A 102 -7.61 8.23 5.07
CA TRP A 102 -7.04 9.59 5.09
C TRP A 102 -5.78 9.66 4.23
N SER A 103 -5.58 10.76 3.52
CA SER A 103 -4.35 11.02 2.77
C SER A 103 -3.84 12.45 2.96
N TRP A 104 -2.51 12.64 2.96
CA TRP A 104 -1.84 13.92 3.21
C TRP A 104 -2.17 15.03 2.22
N ASP A 105 -2.64 14.68 1.02
CA ASP A 105 -2.93 15.60 -0.08
C ASP A 105 -4.41 16.03 -0.13
N TRP A 106 -5.21 15.67 0.88
CA TRP A 106 -6.67 15.88 0.91
C TRP A 106 -7.14 17.34 1.03
N TYR A 107 -6.26 18.33 1.20
CA TYR A 107 -6.65 19.72 1.45
C TYR A 107 -6.77 20.60 0.20
N ARG A 108 -7.19 20.04 -0.94
CA ARG A 108 -7.52 20.82 -2.17
C ARG A 108 -8.77 20.26 -2.85
N ASP A 109 -9.93 20.65 -2.35
CA ASP A 109 -11.29 20.74 -2.93
C ASP A 109 -11.90 19.69 -3.91
N SER A 110 -11.18 18.68 -4.40
CA SER A 110 -11.78 17.44 -4.91
C SER A 110 -10.81 16.26 -4.78
N TRP A 111 -11.29 15.15 -4.22
CA TRP A 111 -10.46 14.02 -3.79
C TRP A 111 -10.11 13.03 -4.92
N GLN A 112 -10.84 13.08 -6.04
CA GLN A 112 -10.71 12.18 -7.19
C GLN A 112 -9.75 12.72 -8.25
N ASP A 113 -9.57 14.04 -8.34
CA ASP A 113 -9.06 14.68 -9.55
C ASP A 113 -7.61 15.16 -9.46
N ILE A 114 -6.96 14.99 -8.30
CA ILE A 114 -5.55 15.35 -8.12
C ILE A 114 -4.73 14.07 -7.95
N PRO A 115 -3.96 13.66 -8.98
CA PRO A 115 -3.04 12.54 -8.86
C PRO A 115 -2.07 12.76 -7.70
N LYS A 116 -1.86 11.72 -6.87
CA LYS A 116 -0.91 11.73 -5.75
C LYS A 116 0.42 12.30 -6.24
N PRO A 117 0.91 13.44 -5.76
CA PRO A 117 2.10 14.06 -6.29
C PRO A 117 3.33 13.29 -5.82
N VAL A 118 3.67 12.22 -6.53
CA VAL A 118 4.80 11.35 -6.25
C VAL A 118 5.68 11.13 -7.47
N ARG A 119 6.94 10.81 -7.25
CA ARG A 119 7.85 10.30 -8.28
C ARG A 119 8.62 9.10 -7.76
N LEU A 120 9.19 8.32 -8.66
CA LEU A 120 10.16 7.30 -8.29
C LEU A 120 11.47 7.94 -7.82
N ILE A 121 12.16 7.29 -6.88
CA ILE A 121 13.55 7.63 -6.55
C ILE A 121 14.46 7.37 -7.75
N ASP A 122 15.62 8.03 -7.74
CA ASP A 122 16.64 7.85 -8.79
C ASP A 122 17.06 6.37 -8.87
N GLY A 123 17.11 5.84 -10.09
CA GLY A 123 17.45 4.43 -10.38
C GLY A 123 16.26 3.48 -10.50
N LEU A 124 15.06 3.88 -10.10
CA LEU A 124 13.83 3.12 -10.38
C LEU A 124 13.18 3.57 -11.70
N VAL A 125 12.63 2.60 -12.43
CA VAL A 125 11.99 2.84 -13.74
C VAL A 125 10.56 2.33 -13.71
N HIS A 126 9.64 3.18 -14.15
CA HIS A 126 8.24 2.80 -14.35
C HIS A 126 8.11 1.96 -15.63
N ARG A 127 7.53 0.78 -15.51
CA ARG A 127 7.26 -0.13 -16.63
C ARG A 127 5.79 -0.55 -16.57
N PRO A 128 4.93 -0.03 -17.44
CA PRO A 128 3.52 -0.39 -17.47
C PRO A 128 3.30 -1.90 -17.66
N GLY A 129 2.17 -2.39 -17.16
CA GLY A 129 1.77 -3.80 -17.23
C GLY A 129 1.32 -4.37 -15.88
N ILE A 130 0.91 -5.63 -15.92
CA ILE A 130 0.54 -6.43 -14.75
C ILE A 130 1.65 -7.45 -14.50
N ARG A 131 2.17 -7.55 -13.27
CA ARG A 131 3.21 -8.52 -12.94
C ARG A 131 3.08 -9.06 -11.52
N ARG A 132 3.46 -10.32 -11.33
CA ARG A 132 3.70 -10.86 -9.99
C ARG A 132 5.01 -10.29 -9.45
N VAL A 133 4.97 -9.83 -8.21
CA VAL A 133 6.15 -9.42 -7.43
C VAL A 133 6.11 -10.11 -6.07
N THR A 134 7.24 -10.62 -5.59
CA THR A 134 7.34 -11.04 -4.19
C THR A 134 7.80 -9.85 -3.36
N LEU A 135 7.05 -9.52 -2.32
CA LEU A 135 7.38 -8.45 -1.37
C LEU A 135 7.79 -9.03 -0.03
N ASP A 136 8.88 -8.51 0.53
CA ASP A 136 9.12 -8.59 1.97
C ASP A 136 8.53 -7.35 2.64
N LEU A 137 7.36 -7.51 3.25
CA LEU A 137 6.64 -6.42 3.94
C LEU A 137 7.29 -6.04 5.28
N ARG A 138 8.24 -6.85 5.77
CA ARG A 138 8.96 -6.64 7.03
C ARG A 138 10.37 -6.10 6.83
N ALA A 139 10.83 -5.94 5.59
CA ALA A 139 12.19 -5.49 5.31
C ALA A 139 12.57 -4.21 6.09
N GLY A 140 13.75 -4.25 6.73
CA GLY A 140 14.25 -3.15 7.57
C GLY A 140 13.57 -2.97 8.93
N TYR A 141 12.52 -3.73 9.25
CA TYR A 141 11.85 -3.65 10.54
C TYR A 141 12.61 -4.44 11.62
N VAL A 142 12.90 -3.75 12.73
CA VAL A 142 13.45 -4.36 13.93
C VAL A 142 12.58 -3.92 15.12
N PRO A 143 11.98 -4.85 15.89
CA PRO A 143 11.11 -4.50 17.01
C PRO A 143 11.75 -3.50 17.97
N ARG A 144 11.01 -2.44 18.31
CA ARG A 144 11.41 -1.34 19.23
C ARG A 144 12.64 -0.53 18.81
N ARG A 145 13.27 -0.84 17.67
CA ARG A 145 14.41 -0.08 17.15
C ARG A 145 13.91 1.09 16.32
N HIS A 146 14.51 2.25 16.56
CA HIS A 146 14.31 3.39 15.68
C HIS A 146 15.18 3.25 14.43
N VAL A 147 14.56 3.37 13.26
CA VAL A 147 15.22 3.34 11.96
C VAL A 147 14.82 4.57 11.16
N ARG A 148 15.69 4.99 10.24
CA ARG A 148 15.42 6.11 9.35
C ARG A 148 15.13 5.57 7.96
N PRO A 149 14.05 6.02 7.29
CA PRO A 149 13.71 5.53 5.96
C PRO A 149 14.86 5.68 4.97
N ILE A 150 15.59 6.81 5.00
CA ILE A 150 16.71 7.08 4.09
C ILE A 150 17.79 5.99 4.08
N ALA A 151 18.03 5.33 5.23
CA ALA A 151 19.04 4.28 5.36
C ALA A 151 18.59 2.93 4.80
N LEU A 152 17.30 2.80 4.45
CA LEU A 152 16.68 1.57 3.97
C LEU A 152 16.27 1.64 2.49
N ARG A 153 16.49 2.79 1.83
CA ARG A 153 16.13 2.99 0.42
C ARG A 153 17.17 2.36 -0.48
N GLY A 154 16.71 1.80 -1.59
CA GLY A 154 17.54 1.10 -2.55
C GLY A 154 16.80 0.80 -3.87
N PRO A 155 17.49 0.20 -4.85
CA PRO A 155 16.93 -0.14 -6.16
C PRO A 155 15.82 -1.21 -6.11
N ASP A 156 15.67 -1.88 -4.97
CA ASP A 156 14.65 -2.87 -4.65
C ASP A 156 13.50 -2.31 -3.80
N SER A 157 13.56 -1.04 -3.40
CA SER A 157 12.51 -0.42 -2.59
C SER A 157 11.14 -0.50 -3.27
N ALA A 158 10.16 -1.06 -2.56
CA ALA A 158 8.79 -1.15 -3.03
C ALA A 158 8.11 0.23 -2.99
N HIS A 159 7.16 0.42 -3.89
CA HIS A 159 6.39 1.64 -4.07
C HIS A 159 4.92 1.30 -4.38
N ALA A 160 4.54 1.22 -5.66
CA ALA A 160 3.20 0.85 -6.12
C ALA A 160 2.79 -0.53 -5.58
N GLU A 161 3.76 -1.44 -5.43
CA GLU A 161 3.55 -2.78 -4.93
C GLU A 161 2.96 -2.80 -3.51
N VAL A 162 3.33 -1.84 -2.66
CA VAL A 162 2.78 -1.71 -1.30
C VAL A 162 1.30 -1.33 -1.35
N LEU A 163 0.90 -0.45 -2.28
CA LEU A 163 -0.50 -0.08 -2.48
C LEU A 163 -1.30 -1.21 -3.12
N ALA A 164 -0.71 -1.96 -4.06
CA ALA A 164 -1.32 -3.17 -4.60
C ALA A 164 -1.54 -4.22 -3.49
N ALA A 165 -0.56 -4.41 -2.59
CA ALA A 165 -0.73 -5.25 -1.41
C ALA A 165 -1.86 -4.74 -0.50
N ALA A 166 -1.94 -3.44 -0.24
CA ALA A 166 -2.99 -2.85 0.57
C ALA A 166 -4.39 -3.04 -0.05
N ALA A 167 -4.48 -2.96 -1.37
CA ALA A 167 -5.70 -3.17 -2.14
C ALA A 167 -6.16 -4.64 -2.12
N HIS A 168 -5.23 -5.59 -2.26
CA HIS A 168 -5.55 -7.01 -2.21
C HIS A 168 -5.79 -7.54 -0.79
N PHE A 169 -5.11 -6.96 0.20
CA PHE A 169 -5.04 -7.51 1.56
C PHE A 169 -5.56 -6.49 2.58
N PRO A 170 -6.86 -6.14 2.57
CA PRO A 170 -7.39 -5.15 3.50
C PRO A 170 -7.24 -5.56 4.97
N ARG A 171 -7.20 -6.87 5.22
CA ARG A 171 -6.94 -7.46 6.55
C ARG A 171 -5.51 -7.25 7.04
N TRP A 172 -4.52 -7.27 6.15
CA TRP A 172 -3.13 -6.95 6.50
C TRP A 172 -2.99 -5.49 6.94
N VAL A 173 -3.61 -4.56 6.21
CA VAL A 173 -3.62 -3.15 6.60
C VAL A 173 -4.21 -2.98 8.01
N ARG A 174 -5.36 -3.58 8.28
CA ARG A 174 -6.01 -3.51 9.60
C ARG A 174 -5.21 -4.18 10.72
N ALA A 175 -4.32 -5.12 10.38
CA ALA A 175 -3.45 -5.78 11.34
C ALA A 175 -2.23 -4.93 11.73
N MET A 176 -1.92 -3.85 10.99
CA MET A 176 -0.77 -2.98 11.31
C MET A 176 -0.89 -2.38 12.71
N ASP A 177 0.08 -2.68 13.56
CA ASP A 177 0.16 -2.23 14.96
C ASP A 177 1.54 -1.63 15.31
N GLY A 178 2.50 -1.67 14.38
CA GLY A 178 3.88 -1.23 14.60
C GLY A 178 4.70 -2.16 15.50
N ASN A 179 4.17 -3.32 15.89
CA ASN A 179 4.80 -4.26 16.79
C ASN A 179 4.89 -5.68 16.20
N THR A 180 3.75 -6.26 15.86
CA THR A 180 3.68 -7.57 15.19
C THR A 180 3.67 -7.39 13.68
N VAL A 181 2.88 -6.42 13.21
CA VAL A 181 2.78 -6.04 11.80
C VAL A 181 3.21 -4.59 11.68
N PRO A 182 4.37 -4.31 11.04
CA PRO A 182 4.89 -2.96 10.94
C PRO A 182 3.99 -2.08 10.07
N TYR A 183 4.00 -0.78 10.36
CA TYR A 183 3.58 0.23 9.38
C TYR A 183 4.58 0.27 8.24
N THR A 184 4.20 0.74 7.05
CA THR A 184 5.07 0.64 5.88
C THR A 184 5.34 2.00 5.24
N TRP A 185 6.61 2.21 4.88
CA TRP A 185 7.00 3.27 3.96
C TRP A 185 6.92 2.78 2.53
N LEU A 186 6.48 3.64 1.61
CA LEU A 186 6.58 3.40 0.17
C LEU A 186 7.94 3.95 -0.29
N ALA A 187 9.00 3.27 0.13
CA ALA A 187 10.38 3.76 0.04
C ALA A 187 10.86 4.02 -1.40
N GLY A 188 10.24 3.41 -2.41
CA GLY A 188 10.52 3.70 -3.82
C GLY A 188 9.92 5.01 -4.34
N TYR A 189 9.05 5.67 -3.57
CA TYR A 189 8.44 6.96 -3.93
C TYR A 189 9.00 8.15 -3.15
N GLU A 190 9.11 9.30 -3.80
CA GLU A 190 9.30 10.62 -3.19
C GLU A 190 8.02 11.44 -3.36
N VAL A 191 7.62 12.18 -2.32
CA VAL A 191 6.51 13.15 -2.43
C VAL A 191 7.02 14.42 -3.11
N MET A 192 6.26 14.89 -4.10
CA MET A 192 6.45 16.17 -4.77
C MET A 192 5.53 17.23 -4.15
N MET A 193 6.01 18.46 -4.03
CA MET A 193 5.22 19.61 -3.57
C MET A 193 5.23 20.69 -4.64
N GLY A 194 4.06 21.13 -5.10
CA GLY A 194 3.96 22.12 -6.18
C GLY A 194 4.63 21.68 -7.48
N GLY A 195 4.64 20.38 -7.79
CA GLY A 195 5.35 19.81 -8.94
C GLY A 195 6.88 19.78 -8.79
N GLN A 196 7.43 20.27 -7.69
CA GLN A 196 8.86 20.28 -7.43
C GLN A 196 9.29 19.05 -6.62
N ARG A 197 10.52 18.58 -6.88
CA ARG A 197 11.12 17.49 -6.13
C ARG A 197 11.33 17.93 -4.68
N THR A 198 10.72 17.21 -3.75
CA THR A 198 10.96 17.34 -2.31
C THR A 198 11.54 16.02 -1.80
N PRO A 199 12.85 15.80 -1.95
CA PRO A 199 13.46 14.49 -1.68
C PRO A 199 13.41 14.09 -0.20
N LEU A 200 12.93 14.98 0.67
CA LEU A 200 12.87 14.79 2.11
C LEU A 200 11.63 14.06 2.60
N ARG A 201 10.65 13.78 1.73
CA ARG A 201 9.41 13.09 2.12
C ARG A 201 9.06 11.92 1.22
N LEU A 202 8.41 10.93 1.82
CA LEU A 202 7.86 9.76 1.13
C LEU A 202 6.47 9.41 1.65
N PRO A 203 5.65 8.70 0.87
CA PRO A 203 4.37 8.19 1.34
C PRO A 203 4.57 7.10 2.40
N ALA A 204 3.73 7.12 3.43
CA ALA A 204 3.82 6.24 4.58
C ALA A 204 2.43 5.73 4.95
N LEU A 205 2.22 4.43 4.79
CA LEU A 205 0.95 3.74 5.00
C LEU A 205 0.87 3.22 6.43
N SER A 206 -0.23 3.54 7.11
CA SER A 206 -0.50 3.06 8.46
C SER A 206 -1.98 2.81 8.70
N TRP A 207 -2.27 2.09 9.78
CA TRP A 207 -3.61 1.91 10.29
C TRP A 207 -3.75 2.54 11.67
N SER A 208 -4.76 3.40 11.83
CA SER A 208 -5.16 3.93 13.13
C SER A 208 -6.28 3.08 13.71
N HIS A 209 -5.98 2.31 14.75
CA HIS A 209 -6.99 1.50 15.47
C HIS A 209 -8.06 2.37 16.15
N LEU A 210 -7.68 3.54 16.67
CA LEU A 210 -8.61 4.46 17.33
C LEU A 210 -9.69 4.98 16.38
N ARG A 211 -9.29 5.35 15.15
CA ARG A 211 -10.21 5.91 14.15
C ARG A 211 -10.68 4.89 13.12
N GLN A 212 -10.24 3.64 13.24
CA GLN A 212 -10.41 2.60 12.22
C GLN A 212 -10.11 3.14 10.81
N THR A 213 -8.97 3.83 10.66
CA THR A 213 -8.64 4.62 9.46
C THR A 213 -7.34 4.15 8.85
N MET A 214 -7.37 3.79 7.56
CA MET A 214 -6.15 3.62 6.77
C MET A 214 -5.62 5.00 6.36
N SER A 215 -4.41 5.32 6.79
CA SER A 215 -3.78 6.61 6.52
C SER A 215 -2.61 6.44 5.57
N LEU A 216 -2.56 7.23 4.51
CA LEU A 216 -1.35 7.46 3.74
C LEU A 216 -0.85 8.86 4.12
N THR A 217 0.33 8.94 4.72
CA THR A 217 0.91 10.18 5.24
C THR A 217 2.16 10.54 4.47
N ALA A 218 2.64 11.79 4.57
CA ALA A 218 3.94 12.18 4.05
C ALA A 218 4.97 12.21 5.19
N ALA A 219 5.76 11.13 5.32
CA ALA A 219 6.77 11.00 6.36
C ALA A 219 8.11 11.61 5.93
N TRP A 220 8.84 12.17 6.89
CA TRP A 220 10.20 12.67 6.68
C TRP A 220 11.21 11.53 6.59
N ILE A 221 12.06 11.51 5.56
CA ILE A 221 12.98 10.38 5.33
C ILE A 221 14.16 10.35 6.30
N ASN A 222 14.48 11.47 6.94
CA ASN A 222 15.60 11.64 7.87
C ASN A 222 15.17 11.53 9.34
N HIS A 223 13.87 11.48 9.61
CA HIS A 223 13.36 11.26 10.96
C HIS A 223 13.50 9.79 11.35
N SER A 224 13.75 9.55 12.63
CA SER A 224 13.86 8.22 13.20
C SER A 224 12.49 7.76 13.69
N PHE A 225 12.06 6.57 13.29
CA PHE A 225 10.78 5.98 13.70
C PHE A 225 10.96 4.55 14.18
N SER A 226 10.21 4.15 15.21
CA SER A 226 10.04 2.74 15.60
C SER A 226 8.72 2.21 15.07
N GLY A 227 8.66 0.92 14.73
CA GLY A 227 7.40 0.28 14.29
C GLY A 227 7.14 0.30 12.80
N TRP A 228 8.14 0.70 12.01
CA TRP A 228 8.01 0.87 10.56
C TRP A 228 8.97 -0.06 9.81
N SER A 229 8.52 -0.51 8.65
CA SER A 229 9.32 -1.23 7.65
C SER A 229 9.46 -0.40 6.37
N ALA A 230 10.46 -0.75 5.57
CA ALA A 230 10.62 -0.28 4.20
C ALA A 230 10.55 -1.51 3.28
N PRO A 231 9.35 -1.94 2.85
CA PRO A 231 9.20 -3.14 2.04
C PRO A 231 10.07 -3.12 0.78
N VAL A 232 10.56 -4.29 0.39
CA VAL A 232 11.40 -4.48 -0.81
C VAL A 232 10.84 -5.57 -1.71
N CYS A 233 11.10 -5.43 -3.01
CA CYS A 233 10.74 -6.43 -4.02
C CYS A 233 11.86 -7.47 -4.15
N ILE A 234 11.60 -8.71 -3.73
CA ILE A 234 12.58 -9.81 -3.76
C ILE A 234 12.34 -10.67 -5.00
N GLY A 235 13.11 -10.43 -6.06
CA GLY A 235 13.05 -11.22 -7.30
C GLY A 235 12.02 -10.71 -8.30
N ARG A 236 12.29 -9.52 -8.86
CA ARG A 236 11.64 -9.05 -10.09
C ARG A 236 11.96 -10.07 -11.20
N LEU A 237 11.00 -10.92 -11.54
CA LEU A 237 11.03 -11.73 -12.75
C LEU A 237 10.73 -10.84 -13.96
#